data_AF-A0A965Q717-F1
#
_entry.id   AF-A0A965Q717-F1
#
_cell.length_a   1.000
_cell.length_b   1.000
_cell.length_c   1.000
_cell.angle_alpha   90.00
_cell.angle_beta   90.00
_cell.angle_gamma   90.00
#
_symmetry.space_group_name_H-M   'P 1'
#
loop_
_entity.id
_entity.type
_entity.pdbx_description
1 polymer ?
#
loop_
_entity_poly.entity_id
_entity_poly.type
_entity_poly.pdbx_seq_one_letter_code
_entity_poly.pdbx_strand_id
1 'polypeptide(L)'
;MLKERIEKLGFTVVDHSKKPELLLFFDYGDDNGKEMTETYTIPDFGMIGYTGYSLNSWGMYTGMPMYGYRGYQTHINKYTLFTRYIRIDIAQPKTKGTELDKIYEGHLKSKGTCSKLTVTLPYLIDMYFQNFPGKNNDTQSLEKSWNGVC
;
A
#
# COMPACT_ATOMS: atom_id res chain seq x y z
N MET A 1 16.34 -10.45 -10.28
CA MET A 1 15.83 -9.25 -9.57
C MET A 1 16.52 -8.98 -8.22
N LEU A 2 16.29 -9.75 -7.14
CA LEU A 2 16.94 -9.46 -5.83
C LEU A 2 18.48 -9.51 -5.92
N LYS A 3 19.00 -10.55 -6.58
CA LYS A 3 20.43 -10.68 -6.89
C LYS A 3 21.00 -9.42 -7.56
N GLU A 4 20.37 -8.95 -8.64
CA GLU A 4 20.81 -7.74 -9.35
C GLU A 4 20.81 -6.48 -8.46
N ARG A 5 19.84 -6.36 -7.54
CA ARG A 5 19.78 -5.21 -6.61
C ARG A 5 20.92 -5.25 -5.61
N ILE A 6 21.24 -6.43 -5.09
CA ILE A 6 22.37 -6.66 -4.17
C ILE A 6 23.72 -6.45 -4.88
N GLU A 7 23.85 -6.91 -6.12
CA GLU A 7 25.05 -6.71 -6.94
C GLU A 7 25.27 -5.22 -7.28
N LYS A 8 24.21 -4.45 -7.50
CA LYS A 8 24.29 -2.99 -7.67
C LYS A 8 24.77 -2.25 -6.43
N LEU A 9 24.65 -2.85 -5.24
CA LEU A 9 25.16 -2.29 -3.99
C LEU A 9 26.64 -2.64 -3.76
N GLY A 10 27.28 -3.38 -4.69
CA GLY A 10 28.69 -3.77 -4.60
C GLY A 10 28.94 -5.11 -3.92
N PHE A 11 27.89 -5.83 -3.52
CA PHE A 11 28.03 -7.19 -3.01
C PHE A 11 28.15 -8.21 -4.14
N THR A 12 28.89 -9.28 -3.92
CA THR A 12 28.95 -10.41 -4.87
C THR A 12 28.20 -11.59 -4.30
N VAL A 13 27.17 -12.07 -5.00
CA VAL A 13 26.46 -13.28 -4.60
C VAL A 13 27.33 -14.49 -4.95
N VAL A 14 27.78 -15.21 -3.91
CA VAL A 14 28.59 -16.42 -4.05
C VAL A 14 27.73 -17.67 -4.07
N ASP A 15 28.20 -18.69 -4.78
CA ASP A 15 27.62 -20.02 -4.77
C ASP A 15 27.87 -20.73 -3.42
N HIS A 16 27.03 -21.69 -3.06
CA HIS A 16 27.12 -22.47 -1.81
C HIS A 16 28.45 -23.19 -1.63
N SER A 17 29.19 -23.43 -2.71
CA SER A 17 30.55 -24.01 -2.67
C SER A 17 31.60 -23.10 -2.02
N LYS A 18 31.36 -21.79 -1.93
CA LYS A 18 32.28 -20.82 -1.30
C LYS A 18 31.75 -20.41 0.06
N LYS A 19 32.66 -20.16 1.01
CA LYS A 19 32.29 -19.62 2.32
C LYS A 19 31.88 -18.14 2.16
N PRO A 20 30.61 -17.78 2.42
CA PRO A 20 30.18 -16.39 2.32
C PRO A 20 30.68 -15.58 3.52
N GLU A 21 30.99 -14.31 3.30
CA GLU A 21 31.27 -13.36 4.37
C GLU A 21 29.99 -12.92 5.09
N LEU A 22 28.88 -12.83 4.36
CA LEU A 22 27.56 -12.42 4.84
C LEU A 22 26.47 -13.35 4.32
N LEU A 23 25.48 -13.60 5.16
CA LEU A 23 24.26 -14.32 4.82
C LEU A 23 23.11 -13.32 4.76
N LEU A 24 22.37 -13.32 3.65
CA LEU A 24 21.15 -12.53 3.48
C LEU A 24 19.95 -13.47 3.53
N PHE A 25 19.04 -13.20 4.46
CA PHE A 25 17.75 -13.87 4.56
C PHE A 25 16.68 -12.95 4.00
N PHE A 26 15.87 -13.48 3.08
CA PHE A 26 14.80 -12.75 2.43
C PHE A 26 13.48 -13.49 2.64
N ASP A 27 12.52 -12.82 3.25
CA ASP A 27 11.16 -13.32 3.47
C ASP A 27 10.14 -12.31 2.94
N TYR A 28 9.05 -12.82 2.36
CA TYR A 28 8.02 -12.00 1.75
C TYR A 28 6.66 -12.70 1.80
N GLY A 29 5.60 -11.91 1.90
CA GLY A 29 4.23 -12.45 1.95
C GLY A 29 3.17 -11.38 2.14
N ASP A 30 1.95 -11.82 2.42
CA ASP A 30 0.82 -10.97 2.78
C ASP A 30 -0.04 -11.62 3.88
N ASP A 31 -0.99 -10.85 4.42
CA ASP A 31 -1.88 -11.26 5.52
C ASP A 31 -3.15 -12.00 5.06
N ASN A 32 -3.20 -12.48 3.82
CA ASN A 32 -4.37 -13.03 3.10
C ASN A 32 -5.54 -12.05 2.93
N GLY A 33 -5.35 -10.78 3.26
CA GLY A 33 -6.36 -9.75 3.12
C GLY A 33 -7.39 -9.71 4.25
N LYS A 34 -7.90 -8.52 4.51
CA LYS A 34 -8.96 -8.24 5.49
C LYS A 34 -10.09 -7.51 4.83
N GLU A 35 -11.32 -7.97 5.04
CA GLU A 35 -12.50 -7.25 4.58
C GLU A 35 -12.64 -5.93 5.34
N MET A 36 -12.75 -4.84 4.60
CA MET A 36 -12.96 -3.50 5.10
C MET A 36 -14.33 -3.01 4.62
N THR A 37 -15.07 -2.40 5.54
CA THR A 37 -16.30 -1.67 5.22
C THR A 37 -16.10 -0.22 5.61
N GLU A 38 -16.12 0.66 4.61
CA GLU A 38 -16.04 2.10 4.79
C GLU A 38 -17.41 2.71 4.52
N THR A 39 -17.88 3.55 5.43
CA THR A 39 -19.14 4.27 5.28
C THR A 39 -18.83 5.75 5.22
N TYR A 40 -19.25 6.41 4.15
CA TYR A 40 -19.08 7.85 3.99
C TYR A 40 -20.38 8.48 3.52
N THR A 41 -20.54 9.76 3.83
CA THR A 41 -21.77 10.49 3.57
C THR A 41 -21.44 11.69 2.69
N ILE A 42 -22.14 11.82 1.57
CA ILE A 42 -22.00 12.97 0.68
C ILE A 42 -23.28 13.81 0.70
N PRO A 43 -23.18 15.15 0.66
CA PRO A 43 -24.35 16.01 0.54
C PRO A 43 -25.00 15.80 -0.84
N ASP A 44 -26.31 15.63 -0.85
CA ASP A 44 -27.10 15.43 -2.05
C ASP A 44 -27.83 16.71 -2.45
N PHE A 45 -27.68 17.07 -3.72
CA PHE A 45 -28.25 18.26 -4.31
C PHE A 45 -29.19 17.87 -5.46
N GLY A 46 -30.35 18.50 -5.51
CA GLY A 46 -31.33 18.24 -6.55
C GLY A 46 -32.48 19.21 -6.52
N MET A 47 -33.51 18.92 -7.32
CA MET A 47 -34.70 19.77 -7.38
C MET A 47 -35.45 19.71 -6.04
N ILE A 48 -35.66 20.86 -5.41
CA ILE A 48 -36.34 21.03 -4.11
C ILE A 48 -37.77 21.59 -4.26
N GLY A 49 -38.18 21.95 -5.48
CA GLY A 49 -39.52 22.46 -5.75
C GLY A 49 -39.59 23.25 -7.05
N TYR A 50 -40.66 24.02 -7.21
CA TYR A 50 -40.84 24.99 -8.30
C TYR A 50 -41.12 26.37 -7.71
N THR A 51 -40.72 27.42 -8.42
CA THR A 51 -41.16 28.79 -8.09
C THR A 51 -42.69 28.87 -8.21
N GLY A 52 -43.33 29.75 -7.43
CA GLY A 52 -44.80 29.83 -7.41
C GLY A 52 -45.42 30.10 -8.78
N TYR A 53 -46.66 29.65 -8.97
CA TYR A 53 -47.43 29.91 -10.19
C TYR A 53 -47.97 31.34 -10.17
N SER A 54 -47.82 32.06 -11.29
CA SER A 54 -48.45 33.37 -11.50
C SER A 54 -49.58 33.21 -12.52
N LEU A 55 -50.79 33.57 -12.09
CA LEU A 55 -51.96 33.71 -12.95
C LEU A 55 -52.08 35.18 -13.35
N ASN A 56 -51.92 35.47 -14.64
CA ASN A 56 -52.33 36.75 -15.22
C ASN A 56 -53.46 36.50 -16.24
N SER A 57 -54.18 37.55 -16.63
CA SER A 57 -55.36 37.51 -17.51
C SER A 57 -55.13 36.88 -18.91
N TRP A 58 -53.90 36.53 -19.26
CA TRP A 58 -53.48 36.04 -20.58
C TRP A 58 -52.80 34.66 -20.56
N GLY A 59 -52.71 33.98 -19.41
CA GLY A 59 -52.21 32.61 -19.33
C GLY A 59 -51.57 32.23 -18.00
N MET A 60 -51.41 30.92 -17.79
CA MET A 60 -50.75 30.34 -16.63
C MET A 60 -49.27 30.14 -16.92
N TYR A 61 -48.39 30.84 -16.20
CA TYR A 61 -46.95 30.57 -16.26
C TYR A 61 -46.59 29.46 -15.29
N THR A 62 -46.04 28.36 -15.80
CA THR A 62 -45.53 27.26 -14.97
C THR A 62 -44.28 27.73 -14.23
N GLY A 63 -44.22 27.46 -12.93
CA GLY A 63 -43.04 27.74 -12.10
C GLY A 63 -41.77 27.12 -12.66
N MET A 64 -40.63 27.77 -12.42
CA MET A 64 -39.31 27.24 -12.78
C MET A 64 -38.80 26.30 -11.68
N PRO A 65 -38.12 25.20 -12.02
CA PRO A 65 -37.58 24.28 -11.02
C PRO A 65 -36.51 24.97 -10.16
N MET A 66 -36.60 24.78 -8.85
CA MET A 66 -35.65 25.24 -7.85
C MET A 66 -34.73 24.08 -7.44
N TYR A 67 -33.43 24.32 -7.34
CA TYR A 67 -32.43 23.32 -6.92
C TYR A 67 -31.80 23.72 -5.59
N GLY A 68 -31.53 22.73 -4.76
CA GLY A 68 -30.92 22.95 -3.45
C GLY A 68 -30.49 21.67 -2.77
N TYR A 69 -30.05 21.83 -1.53
CA TYR A 69 -29.64 20.73 -0.66
C TYR A 69 -30.86 19.89 -0.26
N ARG A 70 -30.81 18.58 -0.52
CA ARG A 70 -31.88 17.62 -0.21
C ARG A 70 -31.61 16.75 1.01
N GLY A 71 -30.39 16.82 1.55
CA GLY A 71 -29.96 15.96 2.64
C GLY A 71 -28.62 15.30 2.35
N TYR A 72 -28.39 14.19 3.01
CA TYR A 72 -27.16 13.42 2.95
C TYR A 72 -27.45 12.02 2.39
N GLN A 73 -26.61 11.55 1.47
CA GLN A 73 -26.63 10.18 0.98
C GLN A 73 -25.47 9.42 1.59
N THR A 74 -25.78 8.29 2.23
CA THR A 74 -24.79 7.41 2.84
C THR A 74 -24.40 6.32 1.85
N HIS A 75 -23.11 6.22 1.56
CA HIS A 75 -22.53 5.18 0.73
C HIS A 75 -21.74 4.20 1.59
N ILE A 76 -21.87 2.92 1.26
CA ILE A 76 -21.13 1.84 1.88
C ILE A 76 -20.20 1.26 0.82
N ASN A 77 -18.90 1.33 1.07
CA ASN A 77 -17.87 0.73 0.23
C ASN A 77 -17.30 -0.51 0.93
N LYS A 78 -17.24 -1.63 0.22
CA LYS A 78 -16.67 -2.88 0.71
C LYS A 78 -15.49 -3.27 -0.16
N TYR A 79 -14.33 -3.48 0.45
CA TYR A 79 -13.12 -3.89 -0.26
C TYR A 79 -12.23 -4.74 0.62
N THR A 80 -11.36 -5.54 0.01
CA THR A 80 -10.34 -6.32 0.75
C THR A 80 -9.03 -5.53 0.78
N LEU A 81 -8.49 -5.32 1.98
CA LEU A 81 -7.21 -4.68 2.19
C LEU A 81 -6.15 -5.72 2.54
N PHE A 82 -5.10 -5.82 1.72
CA PHE A 82 -3.96 -6.69 1.92
C PHE A 82 -2.82 -5.92 2.58
N THR A 83 -2.25 -6.49 3.64
CA THR A 83 -0.99 -6.04 4.24
C THR A 83 0.12 -6.96 3.76
N ARG A 84 0.92 -6.46 2.82
CA ARG A 84 2.08 -7.13 2.25
C ARG A 84 3.32 -6.77 3.04
N TYR A 85 4.30 -7.68 3.09
CA TYR A 85 5.56 -7.42 3.76
C TYR A 85 6.76 -7.97 3.01
N ILE A 86 7.91 -7.33 3.24
CA ILE A 86 9.24 -7.85 2.95
C ILE A 86 10.07 -7.72 4.22
N ARG A 87 10.85 -8.77 4.51
CA ARG A 87 11.85 -8.78 5.56
C ARG A 87 13.20 -9.18 4.98
N ILE A 88 14.22 -8.39 5.30
CA ILE A 88 15.62 -8.64 4.95
C ILE A 88 16.45 -8.59 6.22
N ASP A 89 17.05 -9.72 6.55
CA ASP A 89 18.01 -9.83 7.65
C ASP A 89 19.38 -10.14 7.04
N ILE A 90 20.43 -9.45 7.50
CA ILE A 90 21.81 -9.77 7.12
C ILE A 90 22.57 -10.19 8.38
N ALA A 91 23.26 -11.32 8.30
CA ALA A 91 24.04 -11.85 9.39
C ALA A 91 25.44 -12.29 8.95
N GLN A 92 26.40 -12.15 9.85
CA GLN A 92 27.77 -12.61 9.65
C GLN A 92 27.94 -13.99 10.30
N PRO A 93 28.50 -14.99 9.61
CA PRO A 93 28.84 -16.26 10.22
C PRO A 93 29.97 -16.09 11.25
N LYS A 94 29.78 -16.57 12.48
CA LYS A 94 30.85 -16.57 13.47
C LYS A 94 31.97 -17.53 13.09
N THR A 95 33.20 -17.21 13.50
CA THR A 95 34.39 -18.04 13.24
C THR A 95 34.36 -19.38 13.98
N LYS A 96 33.58 -19.48 15.08
CA LYS A 96 33.39 -20.71 15.87
C LYS A 96 31.89 -20.89 16.17
N GLY A 97 31.38 -22.10 15.91
CA GLY A 97 29.98 -22.47 16.18
C GLY A 97 29.04 -22.26 15.01
N THR A 98 27.75 -22.49 15.26
CA THR A 98 26.63 -22.32 14.28
C THR A 98 25.86 -21.01 14.47
N GLU A 99 26.33 -20.15 15.37
CA GLU A 99 25.70 -18.87 15.65
C GLU A 99 25.99 -17.84 14.55
N LEU A 100 25.00 -16.98 14.31
CA LEU A 100 25.07 -15.90 13.34
C LEU A 100 24.96 -14.56 14.08
N ASP A 101 25.87 -13.62 13.81
CA ASP A 101 25.75 -12.25 14.30
C ASP A 101 24.88 -11.46 13.34
N LYS A 102 23.64 -11.16 13.75
CA LYS A 102 22.76 -10.29 12.97
C LYS A 102 23.30 -8.87 13.01
N ILE A 103 23.69 -8.35 11.85
CA ILE A 103 24.26 -6.99 11.72
C ILE A 103 23.25 -6.00 11.14
N TYR A 104 22.18 -6.50 10.53
CA TYR A 104 21.16 -5.68 9.91
C TYR A 104 19.79 -6.36 9.92
N GLU A 105 18.76 -5.57 10.17
CA GLU A 105 17.37 -5.97 10.12
C GLU A 105 16.52 -4.88 9.47
N GLY A 106 15.81 -5.23 8.41
CA GLY A 106 14.95 -4.32 7.68
C GLY A 106 13.60 -4.93 7.34
N HIS A 107 12.56 -4.12 7.54
CA HIS A 107 11.16 -4.48 7.31
C HIS A 107 10.50 -3.42 6.45
N LEU A 108 9.77 -3.86 5.43
CA LEU A 108 8.85 -3.03 4.67
C LEU A 108 7.45 -3.62 4.77
N LYS A 109 6.46 -2.80 5.12
CA LYS A 109 5.05 -3.12 5.04
C LYS A 109 4.36 -2.24 4.01
N SER A 110 3.48 -2.84 3.23
CA SER A 110 2.65 -2.14 2.26
C SER A 110 1.20 -2.56 2.37
N LYS A 111 0.30 -1.57 2.44
CA LYS A 111 -1.14 -1.80 2.46
C LYS A 111 -1.76 -1.44 1.12
N GLY A 112 -2.62 -2.30 0.58
CA GLY A 112 -3.32 -2.03 -0.67
C GLY A 112 -4.36 -3.08 -1.03
N THR A 113 -5.12 -2.84 -2.09
CA THR A 113 -6.23 -3.71 -2.53
C THR A 113 -5.79 -4.84 -3.48
N CYS A 114 -4.59 -4.75 -4.06
CA CYS A 114 -4.05 -5.81 -4.91
C CYS A 114 -3.54 -7.02 -4.12
N SER A 115 -4.00 -8.22 -4.47
CA SER A 115 -3.58 -9.50 -3.86
C SER A 115 -2.42 -10.20 -4.57
N LYS A 116 -2.07 -9.77 -5.79
CA LYS A 116 -1.08 -10.47 -6.62
C LYS A 116 0.35 -10.14 -6.20
N LEU A 117 0.88 -10.92 -5.25
CA LEU A 117 2.27 -10.81 -4.78
C LEU A 117 3.29 -10.78 -5.92
N THR A 118 3.13 -11.62 -6.95
CA THR A 118 4.03 -11.67 -8.11
C THR A 118 4.14 -10.35 -8.88
N VAL A 119 3.08 -9.54 -8.88
CA VAL A 119 3.05 -8.22 -9.52
C VAL A 119 3.58 -7.15 -8.57
N THR A 120 3.25 -7.24 -7.28
CA THR A 120 3.63 -6.22 -6.30
C THR A 120 5.07 -6.34 -5.81
N LEU A 121 5.62 -7.56 -5.77
CA LEU A 121 6.94 -7.86 -5.19
C LEU A 121 8.09 -7.06 -5.87
N PRO A 122 8.15 -6.92 -7.20
CA PRO A 122 9.11 -6.04 -7.85
C PRO A 122 9.13 -4.62 -7.31
N TYR A 123 7.96 -4.01 -7.17
CA TYR A 123 7.83 -2.65 -6.66
C TYR A 123 8.17 -2.54 -5.18
N LEU A 124 7.81 -3.54 -4.37
CA LEU A 124 8.15 -3.57 -2.96
C LEU A 124 9.67 -3.66 -2.75
N ILE A 125 10.36 -4.49 -3.54
CA ILE A 125 11.82 -4.58 -3.54
C ILE A 125 12.41 -3.23 -3.94
N ASP A 126 11.93 -2.61 -5.02
CA ASP A 126 12.43 -1.30 -5.46
C ASP A 126 12.21 -0.20 -4.42
N MET A 127 11.05 -0.20 -3.76
CA MET A 127 10.75 0.72 -2.67
C MET A 127 11.65 0.52 -1.46
N TYR A 128 11.96 -0.73 -1.13
CA TYR A 128 12.86 -1.06 -0.03
C TYR A 128 14.29 -0.57 -0.32
N PHE A 129 14.81 -0.86 -1.51
CA PHE A 129 16.18 -0.52 -1.89
C PHE A 129 16.43 0.97 -2.11
N GLN A 130 15.40 1.81 -2.23
CA GLN A 130 15.55 3.28 -2.32
C GLN A 130 16.27 3.88 -1.11
N ASN A 131 16.05 3.33 0.08
CA ASN A 131 16.65 3.83 1.33
C ASN A 131 17.61 2.82 1.97
N PHE A 132 17.96 1.73 1.28
CA PHE A 132 18.86 0.71 1.80
C PHE A 132 20.33 1.20 1.77
N PRO A 133 21.16 0.86 2.78
CA PRO A 133 20.83 0.13 4.02
C PRO A 133 20.19 1.00 5.11
N GLY A 134 20.17 2.33 4.95
CA GLY A 134 19.68 3.26 5.96
C GLY A 134 20.73 3.54 7.04
N LYS A 135 20.31 3.68 8.30
CA LYS A 135 21.23 3.87 9.44
C LYS A 135 21.74 2.51 9.94
N ASN A 136 23.05 2.40 10.14
CA ASN A 136 23.69 1.20 10.70
C ASN A 136 23.29 1.00 12.17
N ASN A 137 23.12 -0.27 12.57
CA ASN A 137 22.77 -0.73 13.93
C ASN A 137 21.35 -0.42 14.44
N ASP A 138 20.43 0.03 13.59
CA ASP A 138 19.01 0.19 13.93
C ASP A 138 18.11 -0.67 13.03
N THR A 139 17.07 -1.26 13.62
CA THR A 139 16.00 -1.92 12.86
C THR A 139 15.29 -0.90 11.98
N GLN A 140 15.35 -1.09 10.66
CA GLN A 140 14.67 -0.22 9.70
C GLN A 140 13.25 -0.73 9.48
N SER A 141 12.24 0.11 9.74
CA SER A 141 10.84 -0.22 9.43
C SER A 141 10.24 0.87 8.55
N LEU A 142 9.80 0.50 7.35
CA LEU A 142 9.11 1.37 6.42
C LEU A 142 7.67 0.89 6.25
N GLU A 143 6.70 1.79 6.39
CA GLU A 143 5.30 1.50 6.07
C GLU A 143 4.83 2.44 4.95
N LYS A 144 4.18 1.89 3.92
CA LYS A 144 3.66 2.69 2.81
C LYS A 144 2.31 2.18 2.30
N SER A 145 1.35 3.09 2.21
CA SER A 145 0.08 2.80 1.54
C SER A 145 0.31 2.81 0.02
N TRP A 146 0.07 1.69 -0.63
CA TRP A 146 0.16 1.54 -2.08
C TRP A 146 -0.78 0.44 -2.55
N ASN A 147 -1.82 0.85 -3.28
CA ASN A 147 -2.89 -0.05 -3.74
C ASN A 147 -2.37 -1.19 -4.61
N GLY A 148 -1.22 -1.02 -5.26
CA GLY A 148 -0.74 -1.93 -6.29
C GLY A 148 -1.20 -1.47 -7.67
N VAL A 149 -0.49 -1.91 -8.71
CA VAL A 149 -1.05 -1.93 -10.06
C VAL A 149 -1.44 -3.38 -10.33
N CYS A 150 -2.74 -3.65 -10.30
CA CYS A 150 -3.32 -4.80 -10.97
C CYS A 150 -4.12 -4.27 -12.18
#